data_AF-A0A7Z9H0C9-F1
#
_entry.id   AF-A0A7Z9H0C9-F1
#
_cell.length_a   1.000
_cell.length_b   1.000
_cell.length_c   1.000
_cell.angle_alpha   90.00
_cell.angle_beta   90.00
_cell.angle_gamma   90.00
#
_symmetry.space_group_name_H-M   'P 1'
#
loop_
_entity.id
_entity.type
_entity.pdbx_description
1 polymer ?
#
loop_
_entity_poly.entity_id
_entity_poly.type
_entity_poly.pdbx_seq_one_letter_code
_entity_poly.pdbx_strand_id
1 'polypeptide(L)'
;MKISVVLTGRSYHTAASLPAELELPEGASLNDALNQINAVLTAESALPDSCLIAIGGQHVGTVANHPDVELQDAQELVLIAPVAGG
;
A
#
# COMPACT_ATOMS: atom_id res chain seq x y z
N MET A 1 1.34 9.89 12.92
CA MET A 1 1.63 8.45 13.11
C MET A 1 2.52 7.95 12.00
N LYS A 2 3.21 6.83 12.23
CA LYS A 2 4.14 6.22 11.28
C LYS A 2 3.76 4.78 11.04
N ILE A 3 3.64 4.39 9.76
CA ILE A 3 3.35 3.01 9.36
C ILE A 3 4.52 2.46 8.54
N SER A 4 4.75 1.15 8.58
CA SER A 4 5.66 0.48 7.66
C SER A 4 4.92 0.11 6.37
N VAL A 5 5.57 0.31 5.22
CA VAL A 5 5.01 -0.01 3.90
C VAL A 5 5.88 -1.05 3.23
N VAL A 6 5.28 -2.15 2.82
CA VAL A 6 5.97 -3.26 2.16
C VAL A 6 5.27 -3.53 0.82
N LEU A 7 5.97 -3.31 -0.29
CA LEU A 7 5.47 -3.66 -1.62
C LEU A 7 6.17 -4.92 -2.14
N THR A 8 5.38 -5.92 -2.51
CA THR A 8 5.87 -7.23 -2.99
C THR A 8 5.16 -7.66 -4.29
N GLY A 9 5.64 -8.73 -4.92
CA GLY A 9 5.06 -9.26 -6.15
C GLY A 9 5.62 -8.61 -7.42
N ARG A 10 4.85 -8.52 -8.52
CA ARG A 10 5.40 -8.05 -9.83
C ARG A 10 5.90 -6.59 -9.80
N SER A 11 5.39 -5.81 -8.86
CA SER A 11 5.73 -4.40 -8.66
C SER A 11 6.87 -4.22 -7.64
N TYR A 12 7.65 -5.26 -7.31
CA TYR A 12 8.80 -5.11 -6.40
C TYR A 12 9.84 -4.08 -6.90
N HIS A 13 9.93 -3.86 -8.21
CA HIS A 13 10.85 -2.86 -8.78
C HIS A 13 10.43 -1.42 -8.45
N THR A 14 9.12 -1.15 -8.29
CA THR A 14 8.63 0.15 -7.83
C THR A 14 8.76 0.32 -6.32
N ALA A 15 8.95 -0.77 -5.57
CA ALA A 15 9.19 -0.72 -4.12
C ALA A 15 10.49 0.03 -3.79
N ALA A 16 11.48 0.03 -4.69
CA ALA A 16 12.72 0.79 -4.51
C ALA A 16 12.52 2.30 -4.52
N SER A 17 11.43 2.79 -5.12
CA SER A 17 11.08 4.22 -5.15
C SER A 17 10.17 4.62 -4.00
N LEU A 18 9.59 3.66 -3.27
CA LEU A 18 8.74 3.92 -2.13
C LEU A 18 9.57 3.97 -0.84
N PRO A 19 9.23 4.89 0.08
CA PRO A 19 9.82 4.85 1.40
C PRO A 19 9.34 3.60 2.15
N ALA A 20 10.22 2.99 2.94
CA ALA A 20 9.88 1.83 3.78
C ALA A 20 8.90 2.18 4.91
N GLU A 21 8.78 3.47 5.24
CA GLU A 21 7.88 3.97 6.26
C GLU A 21 7.19 5.24 5.75
N LEU A 22 5.92 5.40 6.10
CA LEU A 22 5.09 6.53 5.68
C LEU A 22 4.66 7.32 6.92
N GLU A 23 4.91 8.63 6.90
CA GLU A 23 4.40 9.55 7.91
C GLU A 23 3.02 10.05 7.50
N LEU A 24 2.04 9.77 8.35
CA LEU A 24 0.63 10.12 8.16
C LEU A 24 0.13 10.95 9.35
N PRO A 25 -0.90 11.81 9.15
CA PRO A 25 -1.64 12.40 10.26
C PRO A 25 -2.21 11.34 11.21
N GLU A 26 -2.45 11.70 12.48
CA GLU A 26 -3.21 10.82 13.38
C GLU A 26 -4.65 10.64 12.86
N GLY A 27 -5.14 9.39 12.90
CA GLY A 27 -6.46 9.04 12.37
C GLY A 27 -6.54 9.00 10.84
N ALA A 28 -5.41 9.00 10.13
CA ALA A 28 -5.42 8.86 8.67
C ALA A 28 -5.94 7.48 8.24
N SER A 29 -6.60 7.43 7.10
CA SER A 29 -7.22 6.22 6.59
C SER A 29 -6.34 5.46 5.60
N LEU A 30 -6.77 4.26 5.22
CA LEU A 30 -6.15 3.49 4.15
C LEU A 30 -6.12 4.28 2.82
N ASN A 31 -7.18 5.02 2.50
CA ASN A 31 -7.21 5.88 1.32
C ASN A 31 -6.13 6.98 1.37
N ASP A 32 -5.91 7.60 2.53
CA ASP A 32 -4.86 8.62 2.69
C ASP A 32 -3.46 8.04 2.42
N ALA A 33 -3.19 6.84 2.96
CA ALA A 33 -1.95 6.13 2.72
C ALA A 33 -1.75 5.79 1.24
N LEU A 34 -2.79 5.26 0.57
CA LEU A 34 -2.74 4.94 -0.85
C LEU A 34 -2.55 6.19 -1.72
N ASN A 35 -3.18 7.32 -1.37
CA ASN A 35 -2.99 8.58 -2.07
C ASN A 35 -1.55 9.08 -1.96
N GLN A 36 -0.94 9.00 -0.78
CA GLN A 36 0.46 9.41 -0.58
C GLN A 36 1.42 8.47 -1.32
N ILE A 37 1.15 7.16 -1.31
CA ILE A 37 1.92 6.16 -2.08
C ILE A 37 1.81 6.46 -3.58
N ASN A 38 0.60 6.70 -4.10
CA ASN A 38 0.38 7.04 -5.50
C ASN A 38 0.99 8.41 -5.89
N ALA A 39 1.14 9.35 -4.94
CA ALA A 39 1.82 10.62 -5.21
C ALA A 39 3.34 10.45 -5.37
N VAL A 40 3.93 9.40 -4.79
CA VAL A 40 5.35 9.06 -4.95
C VAL A 40 5.58 8.24 -6.21
N LEU A 41 4.65 7.35 -6.55
CA LEU A 41 4.71 6.54 -7.76
C LEU A 41 4.40 7.40 -9.00
N THR A 42 5.21 7.28 -10.04
CA THR A 42 4.86 7.86 -11.34
C THR A 42 3.66 7.11 -11.95
N ALA A 43 2.95 7.72 -12.91
CA ALA A 43 1.82 7.06 -13.57
C ALA A 43 2.19 5.71 -14.21
N GLU A 44 3.43 5.54 -14.66
CA GLU A 44 3.97 4.28 -15.20
C GLU A 44 4.27 3.22 -14.12
N SER A 45 4.31 3.65 -12.86
CA SER A 45 4.64 2.86 -11.67
C SER A 45 3.44 2.69 -10.73
N ALA A 46 2.25 3.12 -11.16
CA ALA A 46 1.04 3.09 -10.34
C ALA A 46 0.70 1.64 -9.91
N LEU A 47 0.13 1.52 -8.71
CA LEU A 47 -0.31 0.22 -8.22
C LEU A 47 -1.46 -0.30 -9.09
N PRO A 48 -1.43 -1.56 -9.55
CA PRO A 48 -2.56 -2.15 -10.25
C PRO A 48 -3.80 -2.20 -9.36
N ASP A 49 -4.99 -2.03 -9.93
CA ASP A 49 -6.29 -2.18 -9.26
C ASP A 49 -6.47 -3.52 -8.54
N SER A 50 -5.84 -4.57 -9.07
CA SER A 50 -5.83 -5.92 -8.52
C SER A 50 -4.78 -6.14 -7.43
N CYS A 51 -3.98 -5.13 -7.08
CA CYS A 51 -2.99 -5.21 -6.01
C CYS A 51 -3.69 -5.48 -4.68
N LEU A 52 -3.31 -6.55 -3.99
CA LEU A 52 -3.90 -6.93 -2.71
C LEU A 52 -3.34 -6.05 -1.60
N ILE A 53 -4.16 -5.79 -0.60
CA ILE A 53 -3.84 -4.96 0.56
C ILE A 53 -3.98 -5.79 1.82
N ALA A 54 -2.96 -5.80 2.68
CA ALA A 54 -3.06 -6.32 4.03
C ALA A 54 -2.59 -5.28 5.06
N ILE A 55 -3.28 -5.21 6.19
CA ILE A 55 -2.97 -4.31 7.32
C ILE A 55 -2.74 -5.19 8.55
N GLY A 56 -1.57 -5.07 9.19
CA GLY A 56 -1.23 -5.84 10.38
C GLY A 56 -1.33 -7.36 10.18
N GLY A 57 -1.07 -7.84 8.96
CA GLY A 57 -1.18 -9.24 8.57
C GLY A 57 -2.59 -9.70 8.14
N GLN A 58 -3.60 -8.84 8.19
CA GLN A 58 -4.95 -9.16 7.72
C GLN A 58 -5.21 -8.61 6.33
N HIS A 59 -5.58 -9.47 5.38
CA HIS A 59 -6.03 -9.05 4.05
C HIS A 59 -7.36 -8.29 4.12
N VAL A 60 -7.42 -7.10 3.54
CA VAL A 60 -8.58 -6.20 3.57
C VAL A 60 -9.23 -5.99 2.19
N GLY A 61 -8.57 -6.39 1.11
CA GLY A 61 -9.12 -6.28 -0.24
C GLY A 61 -8.06 -5.93 -1.27
N THR A 62 -8.47 -5.25 -2.33
CA THR A 62 -7.58 -4.77 -3.39
C THR A 62 -7.58 -3.25 -3.48
N VAL A 63 -6.62 -2.67 -4.20
CA VAL A 63 -6.57 -1.22 -4.47
C VAL A 63 -7.89 -0.71 -5.06
N ALA A 64 -8.51 -1.46 -5.98
CA ALA A 64 -9.83 -1.09 -6.52
C ALA A 64 -11.02 -1.35 -5.59
N ASN A 65 -10.90 -2.25 -4.62
CA ASN A 65 -12.00 -2.60 -3.72
C ASN A 65 -11.50 -3.00 -2.33
N HIS A 66 -11.50 -2.04 -1.41
CA HIS A 66 -11.15 -2.22 -0.01
C HIS A 66 -12.06 -1.35 0.87
N PRO A 67 -12.28 -1.72 2.14
CA PRO A 67 -12.90 -0.83 3.11
C PRO A 67 -11.92 0.29 3.47
N ASP A 68 -12.42 1.52 3.58
CA ASP A 68 -11.63 2.64 4.07
C ASP A 68 -11.57 2.59 5.59
N VAL A 69 -10.48 2.05 6.12
CA VAL A 69 -10.27 1.83 7.55
C VAL A 69 -9.24 2.81 8.08
N GLU A 70 -9.40 3.22 9.34
CA GLU A 70 -8.41 4.01 10.05
C GLU A 70 -7.16 3.17 10.32
N LEU A 71 -5.99 3.73 9.99
CA LEU A 71 -4.70 3.10 10.28
C LEU A 71 -4.23 3.49 11.68
N GLN A 72 -3.47 2.60 12.29
CA GLN A 72 -2.88 2.84 13.61
C GLN A 72 -1.37 3.01 13.51
N ASP A 73 -0.80 3.70 14.50
CA ASP A 73 0.64 3.87 14.61
C ASP A 73 1.36 2.51 14.69
N ALA A 74 2.54 2.44 14.07
CA ALA A 74 3.37 1.26 13.93
C ALA A 74 2.71 0.06 13.21
N GLN A 75 1.56 0.24 12.56
CA GLN A 75 0.98 -0.80 11.71
C GLN A 75 1.80 -1.02 10.44
N GLU A 76 1.74 -2.27 9.97
CA GLU A 76 2.29 -2.67 8.69
C GLU A 76 1.20 -2.65 7.61
N LEU A 77 1.48 -1.96 6.52
CA LEU A 77 0.71 -1.97 5.29
C LEU A 77 1.48 -2.75 4.23
N VAL A 78 0.93 -3.90 3.83
CA VAL A 78 1.50 -4.76 2.79
C VAL A 78 0.69 -4.64 1.51
N LEU A 79 1.36 -4.33 0.42
CA LEU A 79 0.84 -4.27 -0.93
C LEU A 79 1.41 -5.43 -1.74
N ILE A 80 0.55 -6.23 -2.35
CA ILE A 80 0.96 -7.43 -3.10
C ILE A 80 0.44 -7.32 -4.52
N ALA A 81 1.34 -6.98 -5.45
CA ALA A 81 1.00 -6.95 -6.86
C ALA A 81 0.98 -8.39 -7.43
N PRO A 82 -0.17 -8.91 -7.89
CA PRO A 82 -0.26 -10.28 -8.36
C PRO A 82 0.77 -10.57 -9.45
N VAL A 83 1.50 -11.66 -9.29
CA VAL A 83 2.31 -12.22 -10.38
C VAL A 83 1.39 -13.05 -11.25
N ALA A 84 1.30 -12.75 -12.55
CA ALA A 84 0.63 -13.64 -13.48
C ALA A 84 1.47 -14.93 -13.54
N GLY A 85 1.00 -15.98 -12.87
CA GLY A 85 1.59 -17.31 -12.96
C GLY A 85 1.22 -17.96 -14.29
N GLY A 86 2.23 -18.47 -14.99
CA GLY A 86 2.06 -19.52 -16.00
C GLY A 86 1.94 -20.90 -15.36
#